data_AF-A0A916WE49-F1
#
_entry.id   AF-A0A916WE49-F1
#
_cell.length_a   1.000
_cell.length_b   1.000
_cell.length_c   1.000
_cell.angle_alpha   90.00
_cell.angle_beta   90.00
_cell.angle_gamma   90.00
#
_symmetry.space_group_name_H-M   'P 1'
#
loop_
_entity.id
_entity.type
_entity.pdbx_description
1 polymer ?
#
loop_
_entity_poly.entity_id
_entity_poly.type
_entity_poly.pdbx_seq_one_letter_code
_entity_poly.pdbx_strand_id
1 'polypeptide(L)'
;MLTPADGRADGNKLNYLKQPETFRHLDPKLFDILAHVAGEPNRRRLQVIENSGAIQQATYFNELLPDDISGRQAFMDRCSDAFRVADLVFFDPDNGLEVSLPKGRKNSCKYLYLDEAAAFYGAGKSLLIYQHFPRIERKAFIAQRSEQLRAFAPDCSLWTFTTAHVVFFLVLNPKSPERLRTAAEAAAHRSEHRFIKAEYLKAEALSVG
;
A
#
# COMPACT_ATOMS: atom_id res chain seq x y z
N MET A 1 2.42 -8.35 0.04
CA MET A 1 3.39 -9.05 -0.83
C MET A 1 4.41 -9.72 0.07
N LEU A 2 4.15 -10.97 0.50
CA LEU A 2 4.95 -11.58 1.56
C LEU A 2 6.34 -11.97 1.05
N THR A 3 7.39 -11.52 1.73
CA THR A 3 8.79 -11.86 1.42
C THR A 3 9.33 -12.89 2.42
N PRO A 4 10.37 -13.67 2.05
CA PRO A 4 11.06 -14.52 3.01
C PRO A 4 11.66 -13.69 4.15
N ALA A 5 11.61 -14.23 5.37
CA ALA A 5 12.22 -13.58 6.53
C ALA A 5 13.73 -13.34 6.29
N ASP A 6 14.18 -12.09 6.46
CA ASP A 6 15.58 -11.69 6.22
C ASP A 6 16.42 -11.65 7.51
N GLY A 7 15.88 -12.19 8.60
CA GLY A 7 16.53 -12.27 9.91
C GLY A 7 16.68 -10.93 10.63
N ARG A 8 16.16 -9.84 10.07
CA ARG A 8 16.21 -8.51 10.68
C ARG A 8 15.04 -8.32 11.64
N ALA A 9 15.25 -7.49 12.66
CA ALA A 9 14.22 -7.11 13.62
C ALA A 9 13.39 -5.89 13.18
N ASP A 10 13.62 -5.41 11.96
CA ASP A 10 12.92 -4.27 11.36
C ASP A 10 11.43 -4.61 11.26
N GLY A 11 10.57 -3.81 11.91
CA GLY A 11 9.11 -4.02 11.95
C GLY A 11 8.50 -4.23 13.35
N ASN A 12 9.30 -4.48 14.39
CA ASN A 12 8.81 -4.70 15.76
C ASN A 12 8.48 -3.42 16.55
N LYS A 13 7.98 -2.37 15.90
CA LYS A 13 7.60 -1.11 16.57
C LYS A 13 6.23 -1.23 17.23
N LEU A 14 6.15 -2.00 18.32
CA LEU A 14 4.91 -2.28 19.05
C LEU A 14 4.71 -1.42 20.31
N ASN A 15 5.59 -0.46 20.57
CA ASN A 15 5.53 0.37 21.79
C ASN A 15 4.27 1.23 21.92
N TYR A 16 3.56 1.51 20.82
CA TYR A 16 2.28 2.22 20.87
C TYR A 16 1.19 1.38 21.58
N LEU A 17 1.26 0.04 21.51
CA LEU A 17 0.33 -0.84 22.22
C LEU A 17 0.49 -0.79 23.74
N LYS A 18 1.61 -0.26 24.24
CA LYS A 18 1.85 -0.03 25.67
C LYS A 18 1.32 1.33 26.16
N GLN A 19 0.69 2.11 25.28
CA GLN A 19 0.20 3.47 25.56
C GLN A 19 -1.30 3.60 25.19
N PRO A 20 -2.18 2.80 25.81
CA PRO A 20 -3.61 2.78 25.44
C PRO A 20 -4.29 4.15 25.61
N GLU A 21 -3.94 4.91 26.64
CA GLU A 21 -4.47 6.27 26.85
C GLU A 21 -4.17 7.21 25.68
N THR A 22 -3.05 6.99 24.98
CA THR A 22 -2.62 7.82 23.85
C THR A 22 -3.15 7.34 22.51
N PHE A 23 -3.32 6.03 22.30
CA PHE A 23 -3.59 5.48 20.96
C PHE A 23 -4.91 4.72 20.83
N ARG A 24 -5.43 4.13 21.92
CA ARG A 24 -6.63 3.29 21.84
C ARG A 24 -7.86 4.08 21.42
N HIS A 25 -7.96 5.36 21.80
CA HIS A 25 -9.11 6.19 21.45
C HIS A 25 -9.21 6.53 19.95
N LEU A 26 -8.12 6.39 19.18
CA LEU A 26 -8.11 6.69 17.74
C LEU A 26 -8.92 5.65 16.95
N ASP A 27 -8.75 4.37 17.29
CA ASP A 27 -9.56 3.26 16.80
C ASP A 27 -9.48 2.11 17.81
N PRO A 28 -10.44 2.05 18.77
CA PRO A 28 -10.40 1.05 19.84
C PRO A 28 -10.44 -0.39 19.32
N LYS A 29 -11.21 -0.62 18.25
CA LYS A 29 -11.36 -1.97 17.67
C LYS A 29 -10.05 -2.41 17.03
N LEU A 30 -9.44 -1.57 16.20
CA LEU A 30 -8.16 -1.88 15.58
C LEU A 30 -7.05 -2.02 16.62
N PHE A 31 -7.01 -1.14 17.64
CA PHE A 31 -6.03 -1.22 18.72
C PHE A 31 -6.10 -2.57 19.45
N ASP A 32 -7.30 -3.00 19.82
CA ASP A 32 -7.50 -4.27 20.54
C ASP A 32 -7.14 -5.48 19.68
N ILE A 33 -7.44 -5.45 18.36
CA ILE A 33 -7.00 -6.47 17.40
C ILE A 33 -5.47 -6.53 17.35
N LEU A 34 -4.79 -5.39 17.21
CA LEU A 34 -3.32 -5.32 17.12
C LEU A 34 -2.66 -5.76 18.44
N ALA A 35 -3.24 -5.41 19.58
CA ALA A 35 -2.79 -5.87 20.90
C ALA A 35 -2.88 -7.39 21.04
N HIS A 36 -3.98 -7.99 20.57
CA HIS A 36 -4.14 -9.44 20.55
C HIS A 36 -3.12 -10.12 19.62
N VAL A 37 -2.98 -9.63 18.38
CA VAL A 37 -2.02 -10.15 17.39
C VAL A 37 -0.57 -10.07 17.91
N ALA A 38 -0.21 -9.01 18.62
CA ALA A 38 1.13 -8.85 19.18
C ALA A 38 1.49 -9.94 20.19
N GLY A 39 0.49 -10.48 20.92
CA GLY A 39 0.65 -11.59 21.86
C GLY A 39 0.82 -12.96 21.18
N GLU A 40 0.47 -13.07 19.90
CA GLU A 40 0.51 -14.34 19.16
C GLU A 40 1.92 -14.66 18.63
N PRO A 41 2.27 -15.96 18.49
CA PRO A 41 3.52 -16.37 17.83
C PRO A 41 3.60 -15.83 16.40
N ASN A 42 4.79 -15.39 15.97
CA ASN A 42 5.01 -14.74 14.66
C ASN A 42 4.33 -15.46 13.49
N ARG A 43 4.41 -16.80 13.44
CA ARG A 43 3.81 -17.62 12.37
C ARG A 43 2.28 -17.53 12.26
N ARG A 44 1.58 -17.10 13.31
CA ARG A 44 0.11 -17.00 13.36
C ARG A 44 -0.38 -15.57 13.14
N ARG A 45 0.49 -14.57 13.25
CA ARG A 45 0.08 -13.15 13.27
C ARG A 45 -0.67 -12.74 12.00
N LEU A 46 -0.19 -13.15 10.82
CA LEU A 46 -0.86 -12.88 9.55
C LEU A 46 -2.25 -13.51 9.51
N GLN A 47 -2.35 -14.80 9.83
CA GLN A 47 -3.63 -15.52 9.86
C GLN A 47 -4.62 -14.90 10.88
N VAL A 48 -4.13 -14.44 12.03
CA VAL A 48 -4.97 -13.77 13.03
C VAL A 48 -5.48 -12.42 12.50
N ILE A 49 -4.64 -11.65 11.80
CA ILE A 49 -5.08 -10.41 11.14
C ILE A 49 -6.14 -10.70 10.08
N GLU A 50 -5.92 -11.69 9.20
CA GLU A 50 -6.89 -12.07 8.15
C GLU A 50 -8.25 -12.44 8.75
N ASN A 51 -8.25 -13.20 9.84
CA ASN A 51 -9.46 -13.67 10.51
C ASN A 51 -10.08 -12.63 11.46
N SER A 52 -9.39 -11.53 11.76
CA SER A 52 -9.84 -10.53 12.73
C SER A 52 -11.00 -9.67 12.24
N GLY A 53 -11.22 -9.61 10.92
CA GLY A 53 -12.16 -8.66 10.33
C GLY A 53 -11.75 -7.20 10.55
N ALA A 54 -10.45 -6.93 10.72
CA ALA A 54 -9.89 -5.58 10.83
C ALA A 54 -10.28 -4.71 9.63
N ILE A 55 -10.24 -5.28 8.43
CA ILE A 55 -10.78 -4.66 7.21
C ILE A 55 -11.96 -5.52 6.76
N GLN A 56 -13.16 -4.95 6.82
CA GLN A 56 -14.37 -5.65 6.42
C GLN A 56 -14.32 -5.98 4.92
N GLN A 57 -14.70 -7.21 4.56
CA GLN A 57 -14.78 -7.69 3.17
C GLN A 57 -13.45 -7.65 2.41
N ALA A 58 -12.32 -7.55 3.11
CA ALA A 58 -11.01 -7.67 2.48
C ALA A 58 -10.73 -9.12 2.06
N THR A 59 -10.16 -9.28 0.87
CA THR A 59 -9.50 -10.51 0.45
C THR A 59 -8.01 -10.33 0.66
N TYR A 60 -7.38 -11.27 1.36
CA TYR A 60 -5.94 -11.25 1.65
C TYR A 60 -5.20 -12.22 0.74
N PHE A 61 -3.97 -11.89 0.36
CA PHE A 61 -3.10 -12.75 -0.45
C PHE A 61 -1.71 -12.80 0.17
N ASN A 62 -1.51 -13.78 1.05
CA ASN A 62 -0.31 -13.93 1.88
C ASN A 62 0.61 -15.09 1.44
N GLU A 63 0.55 -15.47 0.16
CA GLU A 63 1.55 -16.36 -0.42
C GLU A 63 2.92 -15.66 -0.51
N LEU A 64 4.00 -16.45 -0.48
CA LEU A 64 5.35 -15.93 -0.69
C LEU A 64 5.51 -15.46 -2.15
N LEU A 65 6.01 -14.23 -2.32
CA LEU A 65 6.38 -13.68 -3.61
C LEU A 65 7.82 -14.10 -3.96
N PRO A 66 8.02 -14.96 -4.98
CA PRO A 66 9.36 -15.35 -5.40
C PRO A 66 10.08 -14.22 -6.16
N ASP A 67 11.41 -14.30 -6.16
CA ASP A 67 12.25 -13.36 -6.91
C ASP A 67 12.26 -13.67 -8.42
N ASP A 68 12.22 -14.95 -8.80
CA ASP A 68 12.37 -15.38 -10.19
C ASP A 68 11.17 -14.96 -11.05
N ILE A 69 11.43 -14.73 -12.33
CA ILE A 69 10.45 -14.14 -13.25
C ILE A 69 9.21 -15.04 -13.41
N SER A 70 9.41 -16.35 -13.56
CA SER A 70 8.30 -17.28 -13.85
C SER A 70 7.40 -17.45 -12.63
N GLY A 71 7.99 -17.67 -11.45
CA GLY A 71 7.25 -17.76 -10.20
C GLY A 71 6.51 -16.47 -9.86
N ARG A 72 7.14 -15.31 -10.10
CA ARG A 72 6.54 -14.00 -9.88
C ARG A 72 5.35 -13.76 -10.80
N GLN A 73 5.47 -14.11 -12.09
CA GLN A 73 4.36 -13.98 -13.02
C GLN A 73 3.17 -14.81 -12.55
N ALA A 74 3.42 -16.09 -12.21
CA ALA A 74 2.37 -16.97 -11.69
C ALA A 74 1.74 -16.43 -10.39
N PHE A 75 2.52 -15.81 -9.51
CA PHE A 75 2.01 -15.14 -8.31
C PHE A 75 1.09 -13.96 -8.66
N MET A 76 1.49 -13.10 -9.59
CA MET A 76 0.68 -11.94 -9.99
C MET A 76 -0.61 -12.35 -10.69
N ASP A 77 -0.58 -13.41 -11.50
CA ASP A 77 -1.77 -13.97 -12.15
C ASP A 77 -2.79 -14.46 -11.10
N ARG A 78 -2.33 -15.22 -10.09
CA ARG A 78 -3.18 -15.66 -8.97
C ARG A 78 -3.73 -14.49 -8.16
N CYS A 79 -2.92 -13.46 -7.91
CA CYS A 79 -3.40 -12.23 -7.25
C CYS A 79 -4.52 -11.56 -8.05
N SER A 80 -4.34 -11.46 -9.38
CA SER A 80 -5.34 -10.86 -10.28
C SER A 80 -6.67 -11.61 -10.21
N ASP A 81 -6.62 -12.94 -10.24
CA ASP A 81 -7.81 -13.79 -10.13
C ASP A 81 -8.49 -13.65 -8.75
N ALA A 82 -7.71 -13.66 -7.67
CA ALA A 82 -8.21 -13.51 -6.30
C ALA A 82 -8.87 -12.13 -6.08
N PHE A 83 -8.33 -11.08 -6.70
CA PHE A 83 -8.82 -9.70 -6.56
C PHE A 83 -9.76 -9.26 -7.69
N ARG A 84 -10.24 -10.19 -8.51
CA ARG A 84 -11.09 -9.90 -9.68
C ARG A 84 -12.34 -9.08 -9.35
N VAL A 85 -12.93 -9.24 -8.16
CA VAL A 85 -14.12 -8.49 -7.72
C VAL A 85 -13.81 -7.29 -6.83
N ALA A 86 -12.54 -7.06 -6.47
CA ALA A 86 -12.15 -5.91 -5.66
C ALA A 86 -12.15 -4.62 -6.50
N ASP A 87 -12.62 -3.52 -5.92
CA ASP A 87 -12.53 -2.18 -6.53
C ASP A 87 -11.17 -1.52 -6.28
N LEU A 88 -10.57 -1.83 -5.12
CA LEU A 88 -9.30 -1.28 -4.64
C LEU A 88 -8.35 -2.42 -4.29
N VAL A 89 -7.13 -2.37 -4.82
CA VAL A 89 -6.05 -3.30 -4.47
C VAL A 89 -4.99 -2.55 -3.67
N PHE A 90 -4.66 -3.05 -2.48
CA PHE A 90 -3.59 -2.51 -1.64
C PHE A 90 -2.30 -3.31 -1.84
N PHE A 91 -1.28 -2.64 -2.34
CA PHE A 91 0.07 -3.18 -2.44
C PHE A 91 0.93 -2.69 -1.29
N ASP A 92 1.43 -3.64 -0.52
CA ASP A 92 2.36 -3.45 0.60
C ASP A 92 3.68 -4.19 0.32
N PRO A 93 4.55 -3.66 -0.55
CA PRO A 93 5.91 -4.15 -0.72
C PRO A 93 6.84 -3.62 0.39
N ASP A 94 7.78 -4.45 0.83
CA ASP A 94 8.74 -4.09 1.89
C ASP A 94 9.44 -2.74 1.68
N ASN A 95 9.83 -2.40 0.44
CA ASN A 95 10.60 -1.20 0.13
C ASN A 95 9.84 -0.16 -0.71
N GLY A 96 8.67 -0.48 -1.24
CA GLY A 96 7.93 0.37 -2.18
C GLY A 96 8.03 -0.03 -3.65
N LEU A 97 7.89 0.96 -4.54
CA LEU A 97 7.99 0.82 -5.98
C LEU A 97 9.41 0.49 -6.43
N GLU A 98 9.50 -0.14 -7.60
CA GLU A 98 10.75 -0.51 -8.27
C GLU A 98 11.80 0.60 -8.29
N VAL A 99 13.04 0.15 -8.25
CA VAL A 99 14.27 0.92 -8.40
C VAL A 99 15.07 0.32 -9.54
N SER A 100 16.35 0.66 -9.68
CA SER A 100 17.22 0.08 -10.70
C SER A 100 17.48 -1.44 -10.57
N LEU A 101 16.88 -2.13 -9.59
CA LEU A 101 16.96 -3.58 -9.42
C LEU A 101 15.99 -4.29 -10.39
N PRO A 102 16.47 -5.07 -11.37
CA PRO A 102 15.57 -5.74 -12.30
C PRO A 102 14.75 -6.86 -11.66
N LYS A 103 13.55 -7.12 -12.19
CA LYS A 103 12.76 -8.32 -11.88
C LYS A 103 13.57 -9.59 -12.13
N GLY A 104 13.33 -10.65 -11.36
CA GLY A 104 14.09 -11.89 -11.50
C GLY A 104 15.37 -11.94 -10.68
N ARG A 105 15.81 -10.81 -10.11
CA ARG A 105 17.04 -10.75 -9.31
C ARG A 105 16.71 -10.94 -7.83
N LYS A 106 17.72 -11.39 -7.08
CA LYS A 106 17.65 -11.57 -5.63
C LYS A 106 17.14 -10.28 -4.96
N ASN A 107 16.16 -10.42 -4.07
CA ASN A 107 15.46 -9.34 -3.36
C ASN A 107 14.54 -8.46 -4.22
N SER A 108 14.24 -8.84 -5.47
CA SER A 108 13.23 -8.13 -6.27
C SER A 108 11.83 -8.27 -5.64
N CYS A 109 11.56 -9.34 -4.87
CA CYS A 109 10.31 -9.54 -4.09
C CYS A 109 9.99 -8.39 -3.12
N LYS A 110 10.99 -7.59 -2.74
CA LYS A 110 10.80 -6.43 -1.86
C LYS A 110 10.19 -5.20 -2.55
N TYR A 111 10.01 -5.25 -3.86
CA TYR A 111 9.53 -4.13 -4.67
C TYR A 111 8.28 -4.51 -5.49
N LEU A 112 7.40 -3.54 -5.68
CA LEU A 112 6.33 -3.57 -6.67
C LEU A 112 6.82 -2.92 -7.97
N TYR A 113 6.73 -3.64 -9.09
CA TYR A 113 7.14 -3.11 -10.38
C TYR A 113 6.03 -2.32 -11.05
N LEU A 114 6.38 -1.28 -11.82
CA LEU A 114 5.41 -0.35 -12.40
C LEU A 114 4.51 -1.06 -13.41
N ASP A 115 5.03 -2.04 -14.14
CA ASP A 115 4.23 -2.83 -15.07
C ASP A 115 3.25 -3.79 -14.36
N GLU A 116 3.62 -4.32 -13.19
CA GLU A 116 2.72 -5.07 -12.31
C GLU A 116 1.58 -4.15 -11.82
N ALA A 117 1.90 -2.96 -11.31
CA ALA A 117 0.88 -1.99 -10.91
C ALA A 117 -0.03 -1.56 -12.08
N ALA A 118 0.56 -1.32 -13.25
CA ALA A 118 -0.15 -0.96 -14.47
C ALA A 118 -1.12 -2.07 -14.91
N ALA A 119 -0.76 -3.34 -14.78
CA ALA A 119 -1.64 -4.46 -15.11
C ALA A 119 -2.93 -4.46 -14.26
N PHE A 120 -2.83 -4.24 -12.95
CA PHE A 120 -4.01 -4.13 -12.08
C PHE A 120 -4.83 -2.87 -12.41
N TYR A 121 -4.18 -1.73 -12.64
CA TYR A 121 -4.90 -0.51 -13.03
C TYR A 121 -5.64 -0.68 -14.36
N GLY A 122 -4.99 -1.30 -15.36
CA GLY A 122 -5.54 -1.62 -16.67
C GLY A 122 -6.72 -2.60 -16.59
N ALA A 123 -6.73 -3.49 -15.60
CA ALA A 123 -7.88 -4.34 -15.26
C ALA A 123 -9.03 -3.59 -14.55
N GLY A 124 -8.97 -2.25 -14.49
CA GLY A 124 -10.02 -1.39 -13.94
C GLY A 124 -9.95 -1.16 -12.42
N LYS A 125 -8.86 -1.58 -11.77
CA LYS A 125 -8.68 -1.44 -10.33
C LYS A 125 -8.20 -0.05 -9.94
N SER A 126 -8.67 0.45 -8.80
CA SER A 126 -7.94 1.48 -8.05
C SER A 126 -6.79 0.84 -7.28
N LEU A 127 -5.71 1.59 -7.06
CA LEU A 127 -4.53 1.10 -6.35
C LEU A 127 -4.26 1.94 -5.11
N LEU A 128 -3.99 1.30 -3.98
CA LEU A 128 -3.33 1.91 -2.83
C LEU A 128 -1.92 1.31 -2.74
N ILE A 129 -0.88 2.11 -2.74
CA ILE A 129 0.51 1.62 -2.82
C ILE A 129 1.31 2.19 -1.64
N TYR A 130 1.87 1.31 -0.82
CA TYR A 130 2.82 1.66 0.22
C TYR A 130 4.19 2.02 -0.37
N GLN A 131 4.83 3.08 0.13
CA GLN A 131 6.16 3.49 -0.29
C GLN A 131 6.96 4.07 0.87
N HIS A 132 8.15 3.51 1.13
CA HIS A 132 9.13 4.12 2.03
C HIS A 132 9.76 5.37 1.43
N PHE A 133 10.00 6.40 2.26
CA PHE A 133 10.84 7.51 1.86
C PHE A 133 12.32 7.09 1.80
N PRO A 134 13.02 7.33 0.67
CA PRO A 134 14.47 7.28 0.63
C PRO A 134 15.08 8.52 1.31
N ARG A 135 16.41 8.55 1.45
CA ARG A 135 17.14 9.70 2.00
C ARG A 135 17.32 10.81 0.95
N ILE A 136 16.20 11.32 0.43
CA ILE A 136 16.13 12.44 -0.51
C ILE A 136 15.00 13.39 -0.11
N GLU A 137 14.90 14.54 -0.77
CA GLU A 137 13.83 15.52 -0.52
C GLU A 137 12.46 14.91 -0.85
N ARG A 138 11.50 15.05 0.08
CA ARG A 138 10.24 14.31 0.03
C ARG A 138 9.31 14.81 -1.07
N LYS A 139 9.23 16.12 -1.30
CA LYS A 139 8.35 16.68 -2.34
C LYS A 139 8.84 16.24 -3.72
N ALA A 140 10.14 16.31 -3.98
CA ALA A 140 10.76 15.84 -5.21
C ALA A 140 10.52 14.34 -5.42
N PHE A 141 10.67 13.53 -4.37
CA PHE A 141 10.38 12.10 -4.46
C PHE A 141 8.91 11.81 -4.75
N ILE A 142 7.98 12.49 -4.07
CA ILE A 142 6.55 12.35 -4.31
C ILE A 142 6.21 12.76 -5.73
N ALA A 143 6.72 13.89 -6.22
CA ALA A 143 6.50 14.37 -7.58
C ALA A 143 6.98 13.34 -8.61
N GLN A 144 8.21 12.84 -8.47
CA GLN A 144 8.79 11.82 -9.35
C GLN A 144 7.94 10.53 -9.37
N ARG A 145 7.57 10.00 -8.20
CA ARG A 145 6.74 8.79 -8.14
C ARG A 145 5.33 9.03 -8.69
N SER A 146 4.77 10.21 -8.47
CA SER A 146 3.46 10.59 -9.01
C SER A 146 3.46 10.64 -10.54
N GLU A 147 4.52 11.18 -11.14
CA GLU A 147 4.70 11.18 -12.60
C GLU A 147 4.78 9.76 -13.17
N GLN A 148 5.56 8.87 -12.54
CA GLN A 148 5.65 7.47 -12.94
C GLN A 148 4.29 6.74 -12.84
N LEU A 149 3.51 6.99 -11.79
CA LEU A 149 2.17 6.41 -11.65
C LEU A 149 1.22 6.97 -12.71
N ARG A 150 1.27 8.28 -12.99
CA ARG A 150 0.44 8.91 -14.03
C ARG A 150 0.80 8.44 -15.44
N ALA A 151 2.05 8.04 -15.69
CA ALA A 151 2.46 7.54 -17.00
C ALA A 151 1.64 6.32 -17.46
N PHE A 152 1.25 5.43 -16.55
CA PHE A 152 0.34 4.31 -16.88
C PHE A 152 -1.12 4.57 -16.47
N ALA A 153 -1.38 5.62 -15.69
CA ALA A 153 -2.71 6.00 -15.20
C ALA A 153 -3.01 7.50 -15.45
N PRO A 154 -3.07 7.96 -16.71
CA PRO A 154 -3.15 9.40 -17.02
C PRO A 154 -4.39 10.07 -16.45
N ASP A 155 -5.54 9.39 -16.48
CA ASP A 155 -6.83 9.94 -16.04
C ASP A 155 -7.13 9.69 -14.55
N CYS A 156 -6.14 9.23 -13.78
CA CYS A 156 -6.38 8.93 -12.37
C CYS A 156 -6.54 10.19 -11.51
N SER A 157 -7.38 10.06 -10.48
CA SER A 157 -7.34 10.94 -9.32
C SER A 157 -6.27 10.41 -8.36
N LEU A 158 -5.23 11.20 -8.09
CA LEU A 158 -4.08 10.77 -7.27
C LEU A 158 -4.08 11.48 -5.92
N TRP A 159 -4.09 10.69 -4.86
CA TRP A 159 -3.91 11.19 -3.50
C TRP A 159 -2.63 10.64 -2.88
N THR A 160 -2.03 11.42 -2.00
CA THR A 160 -0.93 10.98 -1.14
C THR A 160 -1.34 11.06 0.31
N PHE A 161 -0.93 10.06 1.10
CA PHE A 161 -1.07 10.05 2.55
C PHE A 161 0.31 9.88 3.16
N THR A 162 0.86 10.95 3.73
CA THR A 162 2.27 11.02 4.14
C THR A 162 2.42 10.98 5.66
N THR A 163 3.44 10.26 6.12
CA THR A 163 3.87 10.22 7.52
C THR A 163 5.35 10.65 7.61
N ALA A 164 5.97 10.45 8.78
CA ALA A 164 7.40 10.68 8.96
C ALA A 164 8.29 9.76 8.11
N HIS A 165 7.84 8.57 7.70
CA HIS A 165 8.70 7.55 7.09
C HIS A 165 8.17 6.96 5.79
N VAL A 166 6.89 7.14 5.51
CA VAL A 166 6.22 6.54 4.36
C VAL A 166 5.26 7.51 3.69
N VAL A 167 4.96 7.23 2.43
CA VAL A 167 3.84 7.79 1.68
C VAL A 167 3.01 6.65 1.13
N PHE A 168 1.70 6.77 1.23
CA PHE A 168 0.78 5.92 0.47
C PHE A 168 0.30 6.69 -0.74
N PHE A 169 0.35 6.07 -1.92
CA PHE A 169 -0.24 6.61 -3.15
C PHE A 169 -1.56 5.92 -3.41
N LEU A 170 -2.65 6.69 -3.45
CA LEU A 170 -3.95 6.22 -3.88
C LEU A 170 -4.19 6.68 -5.32
N VAL A 171 -4.08 5.74 -6.25
CA VAL A 171 -4.32 5.91 -7.69
C VAL A 171 -5.76 5.48 -7.96
N LEU A 172 -6.70 6.42 -7.95
CA LEU A 172 -8.11 6.11 -8.21
C LEU A 172 -8.39 6.04 -9.70
N ASN A 173 -8.86 4.87 -10.14
CA ASN A 173 -9.35 4.68 -11.50
C ASN A 173 -10.68 5.43 -11.67
N PRO A 174 -10.88 6.22 -12.75
CA PRO A 174 -12.11 7.00 -12.95
C PRO A 174 -13.39 6.16 -13.05
N LYS A 175 -13.28 4.86 -13.38
CA LYS A 175 -14.42 3.92 -13.41
C LYS A 175 -14.78 3.34 -12.05
N SER A 176 -14.03 3.70 -11.01
CA SER A 176 -14.27 3.19 -9.66
C SER A 176 -15.61 3.66 -9.11
N PRO A 177 -16.26 2.87 -8.23
CA PRO A 177 -17.46 3.31 -7.53
C PRO A 177 -17.23 4.63 -6.79
N GLU A 178 -18.24 5.51 -6.81
CA GLU A 178 -18.18 6.85 -6.21
C GLU A 178 -17.79 6.78 -4.72
N ARG A 179 -18.26 5.75 -3.99
CA ARG A 179 -17.89 5.47 -2.60
C ARG A 179 -16.38 5.49 -2.32
N LEU A 180 -15.53 5.11 -3.28
CA LEU A 180 -14.08 5.14 -3.10
C LEU A 180 -13.52 6.57 -3.15
N ARG A 181 -14.08 7.42 -4.00
CA ARG A 181 -13.73 8.85 -4.04
C ARG A 181 -14.15 9.53 -2.74
N THR A 182 -15.39 9.31 -2.29
CA THR A 182 -15.89 9.85 -1.02
C THR A 182 -15.03 9.39 0.15
N ALA A 183 -14.61 8.11 0.17
CA ALA A 183 -13.74 7.57 1.20
C ALA A 183 -12.35 8.21 1.19
N ALA A 184 -11.76 8.47 0.02
CA ALA A 184 -10.48 9.15 -0.10
C ALA A 184 -10.52 10.58 0.44
N GLU A 185 -11.57 11.33 0.09
CA GLU A 185 -11.82 12.68 0.57
C GLU A 185 -12.05 12.69 2.08
N ALA A 186 -12.89 11.78 2.59
CA ALA A 186 -13.12 11.63 4.02
C ALA A 186 -11.84 11.27 4.78
N ALA A 187 -11.00 10.39 4.26
CA ALA A 187 -9.71 10.04 4.86
C ALA A 187 -8.77 11.25 4.93
N ALA A 188 -8.82 12.13 3.91
CA ALA A 188 -8.03 13.35 3.88
C ALA A 188 -8.48 14.38 4.93
N HIS A 189 -9.77 14.44 5.24
CA HIS A 189 -10.32 15.34 6.26
C HIS A 189 -10.27 14.79 7.69
N ARG A 190 -10.34 13.46 7.86
CA ARG A 190 -10.32 12.79 9.18
C ARG A 190 -8.94 12.63 9.78
N SER A 191 -7.91 12.59 8.94
CA SER A 191 -6.54 12.43 9.42
C SER A 191 -6.18 13.61 10.30
N GLU A 192 -6.11 13.42 11.61
CA GLU A 192 -5.51 14.41 12.50
C GLU A 192 -4.16 14.79 11.91
N HIS A 193 -3.95 16.07 11.60
CA HIS A 193 -2.74 16.58 10.97
C HIS A 193 -1.44 16.19 11.70
N ARG A 194 -1.56 15.69 12.94
CA ARG A 194 -0.48 15.14 13.75
C ARG A 194 0.11 13.83 13.22
N PHE A 195 -0.65 13.00 12.50
CA PHE A 195 -0.20 11.64 12.11
C PHE A 195 -0.04 11.43 10.61
N ILE A 196 -1.03 11.87 9.83
CA ILE A 196 -1.07 11.68 8.38
C ILE A 196 -1.39 13.02 7.74
N LYS A 197 -0.55 13.45 6.79
CA LYS A 197 -0.86 14.56 5.90
C LYS A 197 -1.35 13.99 4.58
N ALA A 198 -2.64 14.20 4.31
CA ALA A 198 -3.27 13.85 3.05
C ALA A 198 -3.22 15.01 2.06
N GLU A 199 -2.98 14.72 0.78
CA GLU A 199 -2.91 15.73 -0.27
C GLU A 199 -3.42 15.17 -1.60
N TYR A 200 -4.37 15.87 -2.22
CA TYR A 200 -4.80 15.59 -3.58
C TYR A 200 -3.82 16.24 -4.56
N LEU A 201 -3.18 15.42 -5.39
CA LEU A 201 -2.26 15.91 -6.41
C LEU A 201 -3.07 16.18 -7.68
N LYS A 202 -3.33 17.45 -7.99
CA LYS A 202 -3.96 17.82 -9.26
C LYS A 202 -3.03 17.41 -10.41
N ALA A 203 -3.60 16.91 -11.51
CA ALA A 203 -2.84 16.83 -12.75
C ALA A 203 -2.48 18.27 -13.15
N GLU A 204 -1.21 18.55 -13.39
CA GLU A 204 -0.83 19.80 -14.03
C GLU A 204 -1.52 19.81 -15.40
N ALA A 205 -2.32 20.84 -15.67
CA ALA A 205 -2.91 21.01 -16.99
C ALA A 205 -1.74 21.06 -17.98
N LEU A 206 -1.71 20.13 -18.94
CA LEU A 206 -0.82 20.24 -20.08
C LEU A 206 -1.09 21.61 -20.70
N SER A 207 -0.21 22.57 -20.45
CA SER A 207 -0.21 23.83 -21.16
C SER A 207 0.16 23.48 -22.59
N VAL A 208 -0.87 23.30 -23.43
CA VAL A 208 -0.72 23.20 -24.87
C VAL A 208 -0.24 24.57 -25.32
N GLY A 209 1.07 24.69 -25.52
CA GLY A 209 1.73 25.80 -26.19
C GLY A 209 1.99 25.45 -27.64
#